data_AF-A0A1L7T2A8-F1
#
_entry.id   AF-A0A1L7T2A8-F1
#
_cell.length_a   1.000
_cell.length_b   1.000
_cell.length_c   1.000
_cell.angle_alpha   90.00
_cell.angle_beta   90.00
_cell.angle_gamma   90.00
#
_symmetry.space_group_name_H-M   'P 1'
#
loop_
_entity.id
_entity.type
_entity.pdbx_description
1 polymer ?
#
loop_
_entity_poly.entity_id
_entity_poly.type
_entity_poly.pdbx_seq_one_letter_code
_entity_poly.pdbx_strand_id
1 'polypeptide(L)'
;MSTAQDYYSDEWTDTDSEINSDDLMGIDSDAGSDVGSDVGSDAGSDDSSDEDSDEDSDDDSDDGSDDGSELDRDVFGPLVDITEESIIALATRIAKDVLHVIPGKAELLNTVSGSYNIVHIVQLETVKLVIRIPATGWGDGMTKAAEDALSSQVATMRFIKEQTGAPVPEVYSWDPTNNNEISAPFICMSFVTGETVSSVWFKDSMDGKAREQFRLNILTSTAAIMAKFSTMTFDKIGSLMQAEDGSIFVGPVFEWDENDDGSVYAKATRTYFSTDEFMACSIAPSTKDNTWGRAEDKVLKVLLENSPFLRSHSHFVLCPPDFDSQNVLVDEQGNVTGLIDWDHCQTVPPQLGYACYPGWITRDWDPLMYGWPHMPGFEDSPEELQRYRAHYNKEMCKELSGKGDSALTQDSHIAEAVTIAAFSSMNRLEICRKFVEVALNLHKDNSVSVLLDIGDGDLDKEHWEELKDKLKALVCSPTTPSREG
;
A
#
# COMPACT_ATOMS: atom_id res chain seq x y z
N MET A 1 12.88 37.43 -2.12
CA MET A 1 13.69 36.86 -1.03
C MET A 1 12.70 36.33 -0.02
N SER A 2 12.22 35.10 -0.25
CA SER A 2 11.48 34.35 0.76
C SER A 2 12.52 33.57 1.54
N THR A 3 12.44 33.62 2.86
CA THR A 3 13.36 32.92 3.76
C THR A 3 12.89 31.49 3.95
N ALA A 4 13.82 30.56 4.22
CA ALA A 4 13.50 29.13 4.45
C ALA A 4 12.42 28.89 5.54
N GLN A 5 12.18 29.87 6.41
CA GLN A 5 11.13 29.83 7.43
C GLN A 5 9.70 30.06 6.90
N ASP A 6 9.52 30.65 5.72
CA ASP A 6 8.18 30.94 5.18
C ASP A 6 7.50 29.70 4.59
N TYR A 7 8.22 28.58 4.47
CA TYR A 7 7.73 27.33 3.88
C TYR A 7 7.16 26.34 4.92
N TYR A 8 7.36 26.60 6.22
CA TYR A 8 7.01 25.70 7.33
C TYR A 8 5.88 26.26 8.22
N SER A 9 4.99 27.11 7.70
CA SER A 9 3.79 27.48 8.46
C SER A 9 2.82 26.30 8.50
N ASP A 10 2.58 25.80 9.71
CA ASP A 10 1.67 24.73 10.10
C ASP A 10 0.27 24.92 9.50
N GLU A 11 -0.04 24.21 8.40
CA GLU A 11 -1.40 24.03 7.84
C GLU A 11 -1.37 23.01 6.69
N TRP A 12 -0.78 21.83 6.89
CA TRP A 12 -0.80 20.75 5.88
C TRP A 12 -0.87 19.38 6.57
N THR A 13 -2.05 19.06 7.09
CA THR A 13 -2.43 17.72 7.55
C THR A 13 -3.85 17.46 7.06
N ASP A 14 -4.02 17.22 5.77
CA ASP A 14 -5.21 16.58 5.21
C ASP A 14 -4.71 15.71 4.06
N THR A 15 -4.31 14.49 4.40
CA THR A 15 -4.25 13.38 3.46
C THR A 15 -4.93 12.23 4.16
N ASP A 16 -6.17 11.99 3.77
CA ASP A 16 -6.96 10.81 4.13
C ASP A 16 -6.22 9.56 3.63
N SER A 17 -5.41 8.99 4.52
CA SER A 17 -4.71 7.73 4.29
C SER A 17 -4.94 6.78 5.44
N GLU A 18 -6.19 6.59 5.86
CA GLU A 18 -6.50 5.63 6.91
C GLU A 18 -7.78 4.86 6.56
N ILE A 19 -7.60 3.61 6.11
CA ILE A 19 -8.54 2.58 6.58
C ILE A 19 -8.26 2.47 8.07
N ASN A 20 -9.21 2.91 8.89
CA ASN A 20 -9.16 2.62 10.32
C ASN A 20 -9.11 1.10 10.49
N SER A 21 -7.99 0.60 11.02
CA SER A 21 -7.78 -0.84 11.27
C SER A 21 -8.74 -1.43 12.31
N ASP A 22 -9.54 -0.58 12.96
CA ASP A 22 -10.54 -0.96 13.94
C ASP A 22 -11.80 -1.57 13.31
N ASP A 23 -12.08 -1.29 12.03
CA ASP A 23 -13.25 -1.81 11.29
C ASP A 23 -13.19 -3.34 11.03
N LEU A 24 -12.08 -4.02 11.37
CA LEU A 24 -11.91 -5.48 11.20
C LEU A 24 -11.95 -6.27 12.52
N MET A 25 -12.23 -5.64 13.66
CA MET A 25 -12.13 -6.28 14.97
C MET A 25 -13.49 -6.78 15.47
N GLY A 26 -13.61 -8.09 15.73
CA GLY A 26 -14.69 -8.62 16.59
C GLY A 26 -15.32 -9.98 16.28
N ILE A 27 -14.81 -10.82 15.37
CA ILE A 27 -15.54 -12.04 14.93
C ILE A 27 -14.89 -13.38 15.38
N ASP A 28 -13.80 -13.38 16.16
CA ASP A 28 -13.10 -14.64 16.53
C ASP A 28 -13.03 -14.97 18.02
N SER A 29 -13.96 -14.48 18.85
CA SER A 29 -14.07 -14.96 20.24
C SER A 29 -15.49 -15.36 20.62
N ASP A 30 -15.89 -16.59 20.29
CA ASP A 30 -17.01 -17.24 20.95
C ASP A 30 -16.62 -18.64 21.42
N ALA A 31 -16.00 -18.70 22.60
CA ALA A 31 -15.85 -19.91 23.39
C ALA A 31 -16.38 -19.62 24.79
N GLY A 32 -17.59 -20.09 25.04
CA GLY A 32 -18.32 -19.80 26.27
C GLY A 32 -17.67 -20.31 27.55
N SER A 33 -17.87 -19.56 28.62
CA SER A 33 -18.04 -20.14 29.95
C SER A 33 -18.94 -19.23 30.78
N ASP A 34 -20.13 -19.75 31.02
CA ASP A 34 -21.07 -19.36 32.05
C ASP A 34 -20.40 -19.49 33.45
N VAL A 35 -20.85 -18.65 34.40
CA VAL A 35 -20.95 -18.83 35.87
C VAL A 35 -20.87 -17.45 36.56
N GLY A 36 -22.05 -16.87 36.81
CA GLY A 36 -22.64 -16.77 38.15
C GLY A 36 -22.04 -15.85 39.22
N SER A 37 -22.86 -14.86 39.59
CA SER A 37 -23.15 -14.37 40.97
C SER A 37 -22.02 -13.57 41.68
N ASP A 38 -22.24 -12.60 42.55
CA ASP A 38 -23.42 -12.01 43.18
C ASP A 38 -22.94 -10.75 43.95
N VAL A 39 -23.86 -9.78 44.12
CA VAL A 39 -24.03 -8.81 45.24
C VAL A 39 -22.84 -7.98 45.77
N GLY A 40 -23.07 -6.66 45.91
CA GLY A 40 -22.50 -5.94 47.06
C GLY A 40 -22.39 -4.42 46.96
N SER A 41 -23.51 -3.73 47.17
CA SER A 41 -23.64 -2.31 47.53
C SER A 41 -22.68 -1.83 48.64
N ASP A 42 -22.18 -0.60 48.59
CA ASP A 42 -22.55 0.40 49.61
C ASP A 42 -22.15 1.83 49.23
N ALA A 43 -22.89 2.78 49.81
CA ALA A 43 -22.95 4.19 49.48
C ALA A 43 -22.29 5.10 50.53
N GLY A 44 -22.04 6.35 50.11
CA GLY A 44 -21.94 7.55 50.97
C GLY A 44 -20.54 7.81 51.54
N SER A 45 -20.08 9.04 51.68
CA SER A 45 -20.72 10.36 51.61
C SER A 45 -19.65 11.43 51.88
N ASP A 46 -19.78 12.61 51.24
CA ASP A 46 -19.56 14.01 51.69
C ASP A 46 -18.33 14.33 52.57
N ASP A 47 -17.63 15.46 52.53
CA ASP A 47 -17.83 16.88 52.20
C ASP A 47 -16.38 17.46 52.38
N SER A 48 -15.84 18.53 51.80
CA SER A 48 -16.33 19.90 51.74
C SER A 48 -15.26 20.81 51.09
N SER A 49 -15.74 21.65 50.16
CA SER A 49 -15.49 23.09 49.91
C SER A 49 -14.08 23.73 49.86
N ASP A 50 -13.83 24.48 48.78
CA ASP A 50 -13.64 25.96 48.70
C ASP A 50 -13.10 26.29 47.27
N GLU A 51 -13.94 26.76 46.31
CA GLU A 51 -14.25 28.17 45.92
C GLU A 51 -12.97 29.00 45.64
N ASP A 52 -12.61 29.44 44.41
CA ASP A 52 -13.21 30.40 43.46
C ASP A 52 -12.31 30.39 42.17
N SER A 53 -12.65 30.82 40.95
CA SER A 53 -13.83 31.19 40.16
C SER A 53 -13.31 31.50 38.73
N ASP A 54 -14.21 31.47 37.74
CA ASP A 54 -14.16 32.16 36.41
C ASP A 54 -13.93 31.29 35.14
N GLU A 55 -15.07 30.82 34.62
CA GLU A 55 -15.65 31.06 33.27
C GLU A 55 -15.02 30.46 31.99
N ASP A 56 -15.71 29.42 31.51
CA ASP A 56 -16.26 29.16 30.16
C ASP A 56 -15.34 29.01 28.93
N SER A 57 -15.23 27.76 28.45
CA SER A 57 -15.69 27.37 27.09
C SER A 57 -15.61 25.85 26.89
N ASP A 58 -16.79 25.23 26.80
CA ASP A 58 -17.16 23.96 26.14
C ASP A 58 -16.02 23.02 25.71
N ASP A 59 -15.79 22.00 26.56
CA ASP A 59 -15.06 20.78 26.21
C ASP A 59 -16.13 19.75 25.83
N ASP A 60 -16.46 19.66 24.54
CA ASP A 60 -17.28 18.57 24.00
C ASP A 60 -16.47 17.29 24.17
N SER A 61 -16.78 16.57 25.23
CA SER A 61 -16.40 15.19 25.45
C SER A 61 -16.93 14.36 24.28
N ASP A 62 -16.04 14.03 23.36
CA ASP A 62 -16.30 13.06 22.30
C ASP A 62 -16.36 11.66 22.95
N ASP A 63 -17.56 11.32 23.38
CA ASP A 63 -17.97 9.97 23.77
C ASP A 63 -17.96 9.14 22.48
N GLY A 64 -16.80 8.52 22.22
CA GLY A 64 -16.50 7.65 21.08
C GLY A 64 -17.37 6.40 21.03
N SER A 65 -18.65 6.61 20.73
CA SER A 65 -19.54 5.58 20.22
C SER A 65 -19.17 5.30 18.76
N ASP A 66 -18.31 4.31 18.62
CA ASP A 66 -17.90 3.57 17.44
C ASP A 66 -19.13 3.06 16.64
N ASP A 67 -19.52 3.81 15.61
CA ASP A 67 -20.40 3.40 14.52
C ASP A 67 -19.60 3.53 13.23
N GLY A 68 -19.61 2.47 12.41
CA GLY A 68 -18.67 2.25 11.31
C GLY A 68 -18.58 3.43 10.34
N SER A 69 -17.38 3.63 9.79
CA SER A 69 -17.10 4.69 8.81
C SER A 69 -18.23 4.81 7.77
N GLU A 70 -18.95 5.93 7.78
CA GLU A 70 -20.05 6.19 6.84
C GLU A 70 -19.48 6.13 5.42
N LEU A 71 -20.05 5.28 4.56
CA LEU A 71 -19.58 5.12 3.18
C LEU A 71 -19.60 6.45 2.44
N ASP A 72 -18.47 6.84 1.86
CA ASP A 72 -18.36 8.09 1.10
C ASP A 72 -19.27 8.08 -0.13
N ARG A 73 -20.38 8.82 -0.05
CA ARG A 73 -21.38 8.89 -1.12
C ARG A 73 -20.88 9.66 -2.34
N ASP A 74 -19.89 10.54 -2.21
CA ASP A 74 -19.34 11.27 -3.36
C ASP A 74 -18.51 10.30 -4.23
N VAL A 75 -17.74 9.42 -3.59
CA VAL A 75 -16.96 8.38 -4.28
C VAL A 75 -17.83 7.22 -4.78
N PHE A 76 -18.73 6.72 -3.94
CA PHE A 76 -19.46 5.48 -4.21
C PHE A 76 -20.87 5.69 -4.78
N GLY A 77 -21.39 6.91 -4.79
CA GLY A 77 -22.67 7.26 -5.40
C GLY A 77 -23.82 6.33 -4.97
N PRO A 78 -24.56 5.69 -5.90
CA PRO A 78 -25.65 4.77 -5.56
C PRO A 78 -25.18 3.41 -5.04
N LEU A 79 -23.88 3.09 -5.04
CA LEU A 79 -23.38 1.82 -4.53
C LEU A 79 -23.58 1.71 -3.01
N VAL A 80 -23.59 2.83 -2.29
CA VAL A 80 -23.86 2.87 -0.84
C VAL A 80 -25.30 2.46 -0.51
N ASP A 81 -26.21 2.50 -1.50
CA ASP A 81 -27.62 2.14 -1.34
C ASP A 81 -27.88 0.66 -1.68
N ILE A 82 -26.84 -0.13 -2.00
CA ILE A 82 -26.97 -1.56 -2.24
C ILE A 82 -27.44 -2.25 -0.96
N THR A 83 -28.59 -2.92 -1.04
CA THR A 83 -29.22 -3.49 0.15
C THR A 83 -28.55 -4.78 0.60
N GLU A 84 -28.60 -5.04 1.90
CA GLU A 84 -28.14 -6.31 2.49
C GLU A 84 -28.80 -7.52 1.81
N GLU A 85 -30.10 -7.46 1.49
CA GLU A 85 -30.80 -8.57 0.83
C GLU A 85 -30.22 -8.89 -0.55
N SER A 86 -29.77 -7.87 -1.28
CA SER A 86 -29.17 -8.03 -2.60
C SER A 86 -27.78 -8.66 -2.52
N ILE A 87 -26.97 -8.25 -1.54
CA ILE A 87 -25.67 -8.85 -1.22
C ILE A 87 -25.82 -10.31 -0.79
N ILE A 88 -26.78 -10.60 0.10
CA ILE A 88 -27.08 -11.97 0.55
C ILE A 88 -27.59 -12.83 -0.61
N ALA A 89 -28.44 -12.29 -1.49
CA ALA A 89 -28.93 -13.01 -2.66
C ALA A 89 -27.79 -13.38 -3.61
N LEU A 90 -26.88 -12.44 -3.89
CA LEU A 90 -25.67 -12.65 -4.68
C LEU A 90 -24.78 -13.75 -4.06
N ALA A 91 -24.45 -13.61 -2.77
CA ALA A 91 -23.61 -14.56 -2.05
C ALA A 91 -24.23 -15.97 -2.03
N THR A 92 -25.56 -16.06 -1.82
CA THR A 92 -26.32 -17.31 -1.83
C THR A 92 -26.30 -18.00 -3.18
N ARG A 93 -26.48 -17.24 -4.28
CA ARG A 93 -26.35 -17.79 -5.64
C ARG A 93 -24.96 -18.37 -5.86
N ILE A 94 -23.91 -17.61 -5.53
CA ILE A 94 -22.53 -18.04 -5.75
C ILE A 94 -22.22 -19.30 -4.92
N ALA A 95 -22.59 -19.32 -3.63
CA ALA A 95 -22.37 -20.49 -2.80
C ALA A 95 -23.07 -21.74 -3.33
N LYS A 96 -24.30 -21.60 -3.85
CA LYS A 96 -25.05 -22.72 -4.43
C LYS A 96 -24.47 -23.19 -5.77
N ASP A 97 -24.26 -22.27 -6.69
CA ASP A 97 -23.98 -22.59 -8.09
C ASP A 97 -22.49 -22.88 -8.32
N VAL A 98 -21.60 -22.22 -7.56
CA VAL A 98 -20.14 -22.34 -7.69
C VAL A 98 -19.55 -23.25 -6.60
N LEU A 99 -19.90 -23.02 -5.33
CA LEU A 99 -19.32 -23.76 -4.20
C LEU A 99 -20.10 -25.03 -3.85
N HIS A 100 -21.27 -25.24 -4.46
CA HIS A 100 -22.16 -26.37 -4.19
C HIS A 100 -22.58 -26.49 -2.72
N VAL A 101 -22.67 -25.36 -2.02
CA VAL A 101 -23.18 -25.23 -0.65
C VAL A 101 -24.61 -24.73 -0.73
N ILE A 102 -25.55 -25.42 -0.06
CA ILE A 102 -26.94 -24.95 0.06
C ILE A 102 -27.05 -24.22 1.39
N PRO A 103 -27.01 -22.87 1.42
CA PRO A 103 -27.02 -22.16 2.69
C PRO A 103 -28.39 -22.23 3.34
N GLY A 104 -28.44 -22.65 4.61
CA GLY A 104 -29.63 -22.56 5.46
C GLY A 104 -29.77 -21.19 6.13
N LYS A 105 -28.65 -20.58 6.57
CA LYS A 105 -28.59 -19.19 7.08
C LYS A 105 -27.52 -18.41 6.31
N ALA A 106 -27.85 -17.18 5.95
CA ALA A 106 -26.96 -16.20 5.36
C ALA A 106 -27.03 -14.90 6.18
N GLU A 107 -25.89 -14.26 6.39
CA GLU A 107 -25.79 -13.04 7.22
C GLU A 107 -24.66 -12.17 6.68
N LEU A 108 -24.94 -10.88 6.49
CA LEU A 108 -23.91 -9.88 6.24
C LEU A 108 -23.25 -9.55 7.58
N LEU A 109 -21.99 -9.93 7.73
CA LEU A 109 -21.24 -9.72 8.97
C LEU A 109 -20.69 -8.31 9.09
N ASN A 110 -20.21 -7.76 7.97
CA ASN A 110 -19.59 -6.45 7.96
C ASN A 110 -19.62 -5.83 6.56
N THR A 111 -19.62 -4.50 6.51
CA THR A 111 -19.40 -3.69 5.31
C THR A 111 -18.33 -2.67 5.64
N VAL A 112 -17.19 -2.76 4.96
CA VAL A 112 -16.09 -1.82 5.12
C VAL A 112 -15.81 -1.16 3.78
N SER A 113 -15.26 0.05 3.80
CA SER A 113 -14.76 0.70 2.59
C SER A 113 -13.29 1.04 2.70
N GLY A 114 -12.60 0.97 1.57
CA GLY A 114 -11.33 1.66 1.38
C GLY A 114 -11.51 2.76 0.34
N SER A 115 -10.41 3.38 -0.10
CA SER A 115 -10.47 4.54 -1.01
C SER A 115 -11.20 4.29 -2.33
N TYR A 116 -11.22 3.03 -2.83
CA TYR A 116 -11.76 2.72 -4.15
C TYR A 116 -12.72 1.53 -4.17
N ASN A 117 -13.04 0.92 -3.02
CA ASN A 117 -13.85 -0.29 -2.98
C ASN A 117 -14.72 -0.37 -1.73
N ILE A 118 -15.94 -0.86 -1.91
CA ILE A 118 -16.79 -1.37 -0.82
C ILE A 118 -16.55 -2.87 -0.72
N VAL A 119 -16.38 -3.37 0.50
CA VAL A 119 -16.11 -4.78 0.80
C VAL A 119 -17.17 -5.28 1.78
N HIS A 120 -17.99 -6.23 1.33
CA HIS A 120 -18.97 -6.91 2.14
C HIS A 120 -18.47 -8.29 2.55
N ILE A 121 -18.53 -8.60 3.85
CA ILE A 121 -18.17 -9.91 4.40
C ILE A 121 -19.45 -10.67 4.74
N VAL A 122 -19.70 -11.79 4.06
CA VAL A 122 -20.93 -12.57 4.20
C VAL A 122 -20.63 -13.95 4.77
N GLN A 123 -21.35 -14.34 5.83
CA GLN A 123 -21.31 -15.68 6.39
C GLN A 123 -22.46 -16.53 5.82
N LEU A 124 -22.12 -17.71 5.31
CA LEU A 124 -23.04 -18.70 4.73
C LEU A 124 -22.76 -20.06 5.34
N GLU A 125 -23.45 -20.39 6.44
CA GLU A 125 -23.21 -21.58 7.27
C GLU A 125 -21.72 -21.80 7.59
N THR A 126 -21.01 -22.61 6.79
CA THR A 126 -19.61 -22.99 6.96
C THR A 126 -18.64 -22.18 6.08
N VAL A 127 -19.13 -21.33 5.19
CA VAL A 127 -18.32 -20.56 4.24
C VAL A 127 -18.42 -19.07 4.56
N LYS A 128 -17.29 -18.38 4.56
CA LYS A 128 -17.21 -16.92 4.65
C LYS A 128 -16.74 -16.36 3.31
N LEU A 129 -17.55 -15.48 2.72
CA LEU A 129 -17.30 -14.86 1.42
C LEU A 129 -16.99 -13.38 1.58
N VAL A 130 -16.15 -12.88 0.68
CA VAL A 130 -15.90 -11.45 0.50
C VAL A 130 -16.47 -11.04 -0.85
N ILE A 131 -17.33 -10.02 -0.87
CA ILE A 131 -17.84 -9.39 -2.10
C ILE A 131 -17.25 -7.98 -2.15
N ARG A 132 -16.38 -7.75 -3.13
CA ARG A 132 -15.72 -6.47 -3.39
C ARG A 132 -16.37 -5.77 -4.57
N ILE A 133 -16.76 -4.52 -4.39
CA ILE A 133 -17.44 -3.67 -5.37
C ILE A 133 -16.55 -2.43 -5.60
N PRO A 134 -16.05 -2.20 -6.83
CA PRO A 134 -15.19 -1.05 -7.11
C PRO A 134 -15.99 0.26 -7.21
N ALA A 135 -15.36 1.38 -6.86
CA ALA A 135 -15.92 2.73 -6.95
C ALA A 135 -16.35 3.09 -8.37
N THR A 136 -15.74 2.52 -9.41
CA THR A 136 -16.20 2.66 -10.80
C THR A 136 -17.53 1.99 -11.12
N GLY A 137 -18.14 1.31 -10.17
CA GLY A 137 -19.33 0.50 -10.38
C GLY A 137 -20.61 1.25 -10.70
N TRP A 138 -20.56 2.56 -10.92
CA TRP A 138 -21.72 3.40 -11.16
C TRP A 138 -21.42 4.56 -12.14
N GLY A 139 -22.50 5.17 -12.64
CA GLY A 139 -22.43 6.40 -13.43
C GLY A 139 -21.52 6.29 -14.67
N ASP A 140 -20.76 7.36 -14.92
CA ASP A 140 -19.79 7.45 -16.02
C ASP A 140 -18.50 6.65 -15.74
N GLY A 141 -18.30 6.16 -14.50
CA GLY A 141 -17.18 5.29 -14.11
C GLY A 141 -17.26 3.89 -14.74
N MET A 142 -18.46 3.45 -15.13
CA MET A 142 -18.72 2.16 -15.78
C MET A 142 -18.23 2.10 -17.24
N THR A 143 -16.92 2.20 -17.41
CA THR A 143 -16.26 2.22 -18.72
C THR A 143 -15.70 0.84 -19.10
N LYS A 144 -15.34 0.67 -20.37
CA LYS A 144 -14.63 -0.53 -20.81
C LYS A 144 -13.29 -0.72 -20.10
N ALA A 145 -12.60 0.37 -19.77
CA ALA A 145 -11.35 0.31 -19.01
C ALA A 145 -11.57 -0.21 -17.58
N ALA A 146 -12.69 0.15 -16.94
CA ALA A 146 -13.06 -0.37 -15.62
C ALA A 146 -13.37 -1.88 -15.67
N GLU A 147 -14.12 -2.32 -16.69
CA GLU A 147 -14.35 -3.76 -16.91
C GLU A 147 -13.04 -4.54 -17.09
N ASP A 148 -12.13 -4.00 -17.89
CA ASP A 148 -10.85 -4.64 -18.21
C ASP A 148 -9.88 -4.62 -17.00
N ALA A 149 -9.91 -3.56 -16.18
CA ALA A 149 -9.15 -3.47 -14.93
C ALA A 149 -9.62 -4.52 -13.91
N LEU A 150 -10.93 -4.67 -13.72
CA LEU A 150 -11.51 -5.72 -12.85
C LEU A 150 -11.15 -7.13 -13.38
N SER A 151 -11.26 -7.33 -14.69
CA SER A 151 -10.86 -8.60 -15.34
C SER A 151 -9.38 -8.91 -15.11
N SER A 152 -8.52 -7.89 -15.19
CA SER A 152 -7.09 -7.99 -14.96
C SER A 152 -6.75 -8.38 -13.51
N GLN A 153 -7.45 -7.80 -12.54
CA GLN A 153 -7.31 -8.16 -11.13
C GLN A 153 -7.61 -9.64 -10.89
N VAL A 154 -8.71 -10.14 -11.47
CA VAL A 154 -9.09 -11.57 -11.39
C VAL A 154 -8.04 -12.46 -12.05
N ALA A 155 -7.58 -12.10 -13.26
CA ALA A 155 -6.55 -12.84 -13.98
C ALA A 155 -5.25 -12.92 -13.17
N THR A 156 -4.86 -11.82 -12.54
CA THR A 156 -3.66 -11.71 -11.71
C THR A 156 -3.72 -12.65 -10.49
N MET A 157 -4.79 -12.57 -9.68
CA MET A 157 -4.93 -13.43 -8.49
C MET A 157 -4.93 -14.92 -8.85
N ARG A 158 -5.65 -15.30 -9.91
CA ARG A 158 -5.67 -16.70 -10.39
C ARG A 158 -4.29 -17.16 -10.84
N PHE A 159 -3.60 -16.35 -11.64
CA PHE A 159 -2.26 -16.66 -12.13
C PHE A 159 -1.26 -16.84 -10.98
N ILE A 160 -1.25 -15.92 -10.00
CA ILE A 160 -0.35 -16.01 -8.83
C ILE A 160 -0.60 -17.30 -8.06
N LYS A 161 -1.87 -17.61 -7.78
CA LYS A 161 -2.25 -18.83 -7.06
C LYS A 161 -1.78 -20.09 -7.78
N GLU A 162 -2.00 -20.15 -9.09
CA GLU A 162 -1.62 -21.31 -9.93
C GLU A 162 -0.10 -21.48 -10.03
N GLN A 163 0.65 -20.39 -10.25
CA GLN A 163 2.09 -20.46 -10.49
C GLN A 163 2.91 -20.64 -9.21
N THR A 164 2.46 -20.08 -8.08
CA THR A 164 3.29 -19.98 -6.86
C THR A 164 2.68 -20.66 -5.63
N GLY A 165 1.36 -20.87 -5.62
CA GLY A 165 0.64 -21.27 -4.42
C GLY A 165 0.71 -20.21 -3.30
N ALA A 166 1.05 -18.96 -3.61
CA ALA A 166 1.04 -17.87 -2.64
C ALA A 166 -0.36 -17.66 -2.05
N PRO A 167 -0.44 -17.13 -0.81
CA PRO A 167 -1.71 -16.93 -0.13
C PRO A 167 -2.41 -15.66 -0.65
N VAL A 168 -2.97 -15.72 -1.86
CA VAL A 168 -3.90 -14.71 -2.38
C VAL A 168 -5.35 -15.21 -2.26
N PRO A 169 -6.34 -14.30 -2.18
CA PRO A 169 -7.75 -14.67 -2.18
C PRO A 169 -8.12 -15.54 -3.39
N GLU A 170 -8.88 -16.61 -3.16
CA GLU A 170 -9.42 -17.45 -4.21
C GLU A 170 -10.66 -16.81 -4.82
N VAL A 171 -10.62 -16.50 -6.11
CA VAL A 171 -11.75 -15.89 -6.83
C VAL A 171 -12.77 -16.96 -7.20
N TYR A 172 -13.95 -16.89 -6.58
CA TYR A 172 -15.05 -17.81 -6.84
C TYR A 172 -15.91 -17.36 -8.03
N SER A 173 -16.29 -16.09 -8.07
CA SER A 173 -17.13 -15.52 -9.13
C SER A 173 -16.84 -14.03 -9.27
N TRP A 174 -17.11 -13.48 -10.43
CA TRP A 174 -16.98 -12.04 -10.70
C TRP A 174 -17.90 -11.66 -11.85
N ASP A 175 -18.27 -10.38 -11.92
CA ASP A 175 -19.03 -9.78 -13.03
C ASP A 175 -18.50 -8.36 -13.22
N PRO A 176 -17.94 -8.00 -14.38
CA PRO A 176 -17.49 -6.64 -14.65
C PRO A 176 -18.65 -5.70 -15.04
N THR A 177 -19.87 -6.23 -15.19
CA THR A 177 -21.07 -5.48 -15.59
C THR A 177 -21.99 -5.25 -14.39
N ASN A 178 -23.12 -4.57 -14.63
CA ASN A 178 -24.18 -4.37 -13.63
C ASN A 178 -25.41 -5.29 -13.85
N ASN A 179 -25.29 -6.35 -14.65
CA ASN A 179 -26.43 -7.23 -14.94
C ASN A 179 -26.51 -8.40 -13.93
N ASN A 180 -26.63 -8.06 -12.66
CA ASN A 180 -26.64 -8.99 -11.54
C ASN A 180 -27.49 -8.48 -10.36
N GLU A 181 -27.56 -9.25 -9.27
CA GLU A 181 -28.41 -8.98 -8.10
C GLU A 181 -28.17 -7.62 -7.45
N ILE A 182 -26.95 -7.11 -7.50
CA ILE A 182 -26.54 -5.86 -6.83
C ILE A 182 -26.50 -4.67 -7.81
N SER A 183 -26.78 -4.91 -9.10
CA SER A 183 -26.72 -3.90 -10.15
C SER A 183 -25.38 -3.14 -10.23
N ALA A 184 -24.28 -3.83 -9.90
CA ALA A 184 -22.94 -3.28 -9.86
C ALA A 184 -21.90 -4.37 -10.20
N PRO A 185 -20.71 -4.00 -10.72
CA PRO A 185 -19.62 -4.95 -10.89
C PRO A 185 -19.15 -5.48 -9.54
N PHE A 186 -18.65 -6.71 -9.50
CA PHE A 186 -18.11 -7.30 -8.29
C PHE A 186 -17.04 -8.35 -8.54
N ILE A 187 -16.24 -8.59 -7.50
CA ILE A 187 -15.46 -9.82 -7.33
C ILE A 187 -15.90 -10.49 -6.03
N CYS A 188 -16.29 -11.75 -6.12
CA CYS A 188 -16.57 -12.61 -4.98
C CYS A 188 -15.42 -13.61 -4.79
N MET A 189 -14.84 -13.61 -3.60
CA MET A 189 -13.62 -14.35 -3.29
C MET A 189 -13.65 -14.93 -1.86
N SER A 190 -12.68 -15.81 -1.57
CA SER A 190 -12.47 -16.36 -0.24
C SER A 190 -12.15 -15.27 0.78
N PHE A 191 -12.74 -15.37 1.97
CA PHE A 191 -12.23 -14.64 3.13
C PHE A 191 -10.85 -15.19 3.54
N VAL A 192 -9.89 -14.30 3.77
CA VAL A 192 -8.56 -14.66 4.24
C VAL A 192 -8.47 -14.40 5.74
N THR A 193 -8.12 -15.41 6.51
CA THR A 193 -8.03 -15.33 7.98
C THR A 193 -6.69 -14.75 8.41
N GLY A 194 -6.70 -13.84 9.38
CA GLY A 194 -5.50 -13.25 9.99
C GLY A 194 -5.75 -11.79 10.38
N GLU A 195 -4.78 -11.20 11.06
CA GLU A 195 -4.73 -9.75 11.33
C GLU A 195 -3.77 -9.09 10.33
N THR A 196 -4.04 -7.84 9.94
CA THR A 196 -3.13 -7.05 9.10
C THR A 196 -1.82 -6.77 9.84
N VAL A 197 -0.68 -6.71 9.13
CA VAL A 197 0.60 -6.33 9.74
C VAL A 197 0.50 -4.96 10.38
N SER A 198 -0.20 -3.99 9.78
CA SER A 198 -0.38 -2.64 10.35
C SER A 198 -0.97 -2.68 11.77
N SER A 199 -2.00 -3.50 12.01
CA SER A 199 -2.65 -3.62 13.32
C SER A 199 -1.83 -4.38 14.37
N VAL A 200 -0.93 -5.28 13.95
CA VAL A 200 -0.15 -6.11 14.89
C VAL A 200 1.31 -5.67 15.07
N TRP A 201 1.86 -4.88 14.14
CA TRP A 201 3.29 -4.56 14.13
C TRP A 201 3.73 -3.82 15.39
N PHE A 202 2.90 -2.89 15.87
CA PHE A 202 3.16 -2.09 17.08
C PHE A 202 2.34 -2.53 18.30
N LYS A 203 1.52 -3.59 18.19
CA LYS A 203 0.59 -4.03 19.23
C LYS A 203 1.26 -4.23 20.59
N ASP A 204 0.71 -3.58 21.61
CA ASP A 204 1.33 -3.52 22.95
C ASP A 204 1.05 -4.74 23.85
N SER A 205 0.27 -5.70 23.36
CA SER A 205 -0.02 -6.95 24.09
C SER A 205 1.20 -7.87 24.26
N MET A 206 2.30 -7.62 23.52
CA MET A 206 3.52 -8.42 23.55
C MET A 206 4.67 -7.68 24.24
N ASP A 207 5.47 -8.40 25.04
CA ASP A 207 6.75 -7.86 25.53
C ASP A 207 7.73 -7.59 24.36
N GLY A 208 8.71 -6.72 24.58
CA GLY A 208 9.60 -6.26 23.51
C GLY A 208 10.41 -7.37 22.81
N LYS A 209 10.74 -8.48 23.49
CA LYS A 209 11.45 -9.60 22.85
C LYS A 209 10.51 -10.45 22.02
N ALA A 210 9.31 -10.71 22.53
CA ALA A 210 8.28 -11.44 21.82
C ALA A 210 7.84 -10.68 20.56
N ARG A 211 7.60 -9.36 20.67
CA ARG A 211 7.26 -8.47 19.55
C ARG A 211 8.34 -8.48 18.48
N GLU A 212 9.60 -8.36 18.89
CA GLU A 212 10.72 -8.40 17.97
C GLU A 212 10.81 -9.75 17.22
N GLN A 213 10.68 -10.87 17.93
CA GLN A 213 10.67 -12.18 17.29
C GLN A 213 9.49 -12.34 16.31
N PHE A 214 8.32 -11.82 16.67
CA PHE A 214 7.13 -11.81 15.83
C PHE A 214 7.35 -10.99 14.54
N ARG A 215 7.88 -9.76 14.65
CA ARG A 215 8.25 -8.92 13.49
C ARG A 215 9.24 -9.62 12.55
N LEU A 216 10.29 -10.24 13.10
CA LEU A 216 11.26 -11.00 12.30
C LEU A 216 10.62 -12.22 11.62
N ASN A 217 9.65 -12.88 12.24
CA ASN A 217 8.90 -13.97 11.62
C ASN A 217 8.07 -13.47 10.44
N ILE A 218 7.37 -12.33 10.58
CA ILE A 218 6.61 -11.68 9.50
C ILE A 218 7.52 -11.43 8.30
N LEU A 219 8.66 -10.79 8.52
CA LEU A 219 9.61 -10.48 7.44
C LEU A 219 10.16 -11.75 6.78
N THR A 220 10.43 -12.80 7.57
CA THR A 220 10.92 -14.09 7.07
C THR A 220 9.86 -14.79 6.21
N SER A 221 8.61 -14.82 6.68
CA SER A 221 7.48 -15.43 5.96
C SER A 221 7.17 -14.66 4.68
N THR A 222 7.19 -13.33 4.74
CA THR A 222 7.00 -12.43 3.60
C THR A 222 8.08 -12.66 2.53
N ALA A 223 9.36 -12.71 2.93
CA ALA A 223 10.46 -13.00 2.01
C ALA A 223 10.29 -14.35 1.30
N ALA A 224 9.87 -15.39 2.03
CA ALA A 224 9.63 -16.72 1.44
C ALA A 224 8.50 -16.74 0.41
N ILE A 225 7.47 -15.90 0.58
CA ILE A 225 6.40 -15.76 -0.42
C ILE A 225 6.89 -14.98 -1.63
N MET A 226 7.50 -13.80 -1.41
CA MET A 226 8.00 -12.94 -2.49
C MET A 226 9.07 -13.64 -3.33
N ALA A 227 9.93 -14.47 -2.73
CA ALA A 227 10.89 -15.27 -3.48
C ALA A 227 10.23 -16.21 -4.52
N LYS A 228 9.00 -16.68 -4.31
CA LYS A 228 8.27 -17.51 -5.29
C LYS A 228 7.87 -16.71 -6.53
N PHE A 229 7.66 -15.41 -6.39
CA PHE A 229 7.27 -14.52 -7.48
C PHE A 229 8.42 -14.32 -8.49
N SER A 230 9.68 -14.60 -8.10
CA SER A 230 10.84 -14.59 -8.99
C SER A 230 10.71 -15.48 -10.24
N THR A 231 9.82 -16.47 -10.19
CA THR A 231 9.58 -17.40 -11.29
C THR A 231 8.61 -16.85 -12.35
N MET A 232 7.82 -15.83 -12.00
CA MET A 232 6.83 -15.22 -12.87
C MET A 232 7.49 -14.08 -13.65
N THR A 233 7.84 -14.33 -14.91
CA THR A 233 8.61 -13.39 -15.73
C THR A 233 7.90 -13.03 -17.02
N PHE A 234 8.03 -11.77 -17.41
CA PHE A 234 7.35 -11.15 -18.54
C PHE A 234 8.32 -10.29 -19.36
N ASP A 235 7.95 -10.05 -20.62
CA ASP A 235 8.74 -9.28 -21.59
C ASP A 235 8.31 -7.82 -21.71
N LYS A 236 7.24 -7.42 -21.01
CA LYS A 236 6.65 -6.07 -21.04
C LYS A 236 6.21 -5.62 -19.65
N ILE A 237 5.99 -4.32 -19.51
CA ILE A 237 5.30 -3.66 -18.39
C ILE A 237 3.84 -3.45 -18.80
N GLY A 238 2.93 -3.83 -17.92
CA GLY A 238 1.48 -3.80 -18.13
C GLY A 238 0.75 -4.76 -17.19
N SER A 239 -0.58 -4.73 -17.21
CA SER A 239 -1.39 -5.58 -16.34
C SER A 239 -1.67 -6.95 -16.96
N LEU A 240 -1.81 -7.99 -16.13
CA LEU A 240 -2.07 -9.34 -16.63
C LEU A 240 -3.52 -9.49 -17.05
N MET A 241 -3.74 -9.96 -18.27
CA MET A 241 -5.05 -10.21 -18.83
C MET A 241 -5.16 -11.66 -19.27
N GLN A 242 -6.40 -12.17 -19.32
CA GLN A 242 -6.70 -13.52 -19.79
C GLN A 242 -7.41 -13.46 -21.15
N ALA A 243 -6.88 -14.19 -22.13
CA ALA A 243 -7.51 -14.36 -23.43
C ALA A 243 -8.67 -15.37 -23.38
N GLU A 244 -9.50 -15.42 -24.43
CA GLU A 244 -10.64 -16.35 -24.51
C GLU A 244 -10.25 -17.83 -24.40
N ASP A 245 -9.03 -18.19 -24.79
CA ASP A 245 -8.50 -19.55 -24.69
C ASP A 245 -7.90 -19.88 -23.31
N GLY A 246 -7.96 -18.92 -22.37
CA GLY A 246 -7.43 -19.04 -21.01
C GLY A 246 -5.97 -18.64 -20.87
N SER A 247 -5.25 -18.35 -21.96
CA SER A 247 -3.85 -17.93 -21.89
C SER A 247 -3.68 -16.53 -21.29
N ILE A 248 -2.59 -16.34 -20.57
CA ILE A 248 -2.24 -15.04 -19.97
C ILE A 248 -1.39 -14.22 -20.93
N PHE A 249 -1.70 -12.93 -21.03
CA PHE A 249 -0.91 -11.96 -21.77
C PHE A 249 -0.79 -10.64 -21.00
N VAL A 250 0.19 -9.80 -21.35
CA VAL A 250 0.38 -8.48 -20.74
C VAL A 250 -0.38 -7.43 -21.57
N GLY A 251 -1.36 -6.80 -20.95
CA GLY A 251 -2.21 -5.73 -21.48
C GLY A 251 -1.68 -4.32 -21.18
N PRO A 252 -2.53 -3.29 -21.26
CA PRO A 252 -2.16 -1.94 -20.84
C PRO A 252 -2.00 -1.85 -19.32
N VAL A 253 -1.39 -0.77 -18.84
CA VAL A 253 -1.48 -0.35 -17.43
C VAL A 253 -2.81 0.36 -17.21
N PHE A 254 -3.45 0.08 -16.08
CA PHE A 254 -4.66 0.76 -15.63
C PHE A 254 -4.34 1.67 -14.45
N GLU A 255 -4.97 2.84 -14.40
CA GLU A 255 -4.85 3.83 -13.32
C GLU A 255 -6.26 4.28 -12.88
N TRP A 256 -6.45 4.56 -11.59
CA TRP A 256 -7.60 5.33 -11.13
C TRP A 256 -7.38 6.82 -11.41
N ASP A 257 -8.46 7.51 -11.69
CA ASP A 257 -8.49 8.96 -11.82
C ASP A 257 -9.82 9.44 -11.22
N GLU A 258 -9.81 10.63 -10.64
CA GLU A 258 -10.92 11.17 -9.87
C GLU A 258 -11.45 12.42 -10.56
N ASN A 259 -12.78 12.52 -10.65
CA ASN A 259 -13.44 13.72 -11.17
C ASN A 259 -13.59 14.77 -10.06
N ASP A 260 -13.83 16.02 -10.45
CA ASP A 260 -14.08 17.14 -9.50
C ASP A 260 -15.27 16.90 -8.55
N ASP A 261 -16.13 15.92 -8.83
CA ASP A 261 -17.29 15.54 -8.02
C ASP A 261 -17.06 14.31 -7.13
N GLY A 262 -15.81 13.84 -7.01
CA GLY A 262 -15.43 12.66 -6.22
C GLY A 262 -15.61 11.32 -6.95
N SER A 263 -16.32 11.30 -8.09
CA SER A 263 -16.53 10.05 -8.81
C SER A 263 -15.24 9.53 -9.45
N VAL A 264 -15.02 8.22 -9.34
CA VAL A 264 -13.79 7.57 -9.80
C VAL A 264 -14.00 6.90 -11.16
N TYR A 265 -13.01 6.98 -12.05
CA TYR A 265 -12.96 6.24 -13.30
C TYR A 265 -11.62 5.52 -13.51
N ALA A 266 -11.66 4.40 -14.22
CA ALA A 266 -10.46 3.69 -14.63
C ALA A 266 -9.98 4.20 -15.99
N LYS A 267 -8.67 4.44 -16.10
CA LYS A 267 -7.99 4.85 -17.32
C LYS A 267 -7.01 3.77 -17.77
N ALA A 268 -7.17 3.30 -19.00
CA ALA A 268 -6.18 2.43 -19.63
C ALA A 268 -5.14 3.29 -20.36
N THR A 269 -3.85 3.06 -20.09
CA THR A 269 -2.76 3.74 -20.79
C THR A 269 -2.27 2.87 -21.96
N ARG A 270 -1.11 2.23 -21.84
CA ARG A 270 -0.53 1.34 -22.84
C ARG A 270 0.37 0.30 -22.18
N THR A 271 0.82 -0.65 -22.98
CA THR A 271 1.89 -1.56 -22.62
C THR A 271 3.24 -0.91 -22.94
N TYR A 272 4.23 -1.11 -22.08
CA TYR A 272 5.59 -0.57 -22.26
C TYR A 272 6.60 -1.70 -22.43
N PHE A 273 7.66 -1.44 -23.21
CA PHE A 273 8.67 -2.46 -23.54
C PHE A 273 9.98 -2.29 -22.78
N SER A 274 10.14 -1.16 -22.07
CA SER A 274 11.33 -0.87 -21.26
C SER A 274 10.98 0.04 -20.09
N THR A 275 11.79 -0.04 -19.02
CA THR A 275 11.57 0.79 -17.82
C THR A 275 11.74 2.27 -18.12
N ASP A 276 12.69 2.66 -18.96
CA ASP A 276 12.90 4.05 -19.33
C ASP A 276 11.71 4.64 -20.11
N GLU A 277 11.08 3.85 -20.98
CA GLU A 277 9.85 4.26 -21.69
C GLU A 277 8.70 4.47 -20.71
N PHE A 278 8.48 3.52 -19.80
CA PHE A 278 7.44 3.60 -18.76
C PHE A 278 7.64 4.85 -17.89
N MET A 279 8.84 5.01 -17.35
CA MET A 279 9.18 6.14 -16.48
C MET A 279 9.03 7.48 -17.20
N ALA A 280 9.48 7.60 -18.45
CA ALA A 280 9.34 8.83 -19.21
C ALA A 280 7.88 9.26 -19.44
N CYS A 281 6.94 8.30 -19.45
CA CYS A 281 5.51 8.59 -19.60
C CYS A 281 4.81 8.92 -18.28
N SER A 282 5.37 8.47 -17.16
CA SER A 282 4.76 8.56 -15.83
C SER A 282 5.37 9.63 -14.94
N ILE A 283 6.41 10.35 -15.39
CA ILE A 283 6.97 11.49 -14.64
C ILE A 283 5.90 12.57 -14.47
N ALA A 284 5.57 12.88 -13.21
CA ALA A 284 4.67 13.98 -12.88
C ALA A 284 5.29 15.32 -13.34
N PRO A 285 4.49 16.25 -13.86
CA PRO A 285 5.00 17.56 -14.22
C PRO A 285 5.55 18.28 -12.99
N SER A 286 6.62 19.07 -13.17
CA SER A 286 7.03 20.03 -12.16
C SER A 286 5.94 21.10 -12.04
N THR A 287 5.37 21.26 -10.85
CA THR A 287 4.26 22.21 -10.60
C THR A 287 4.78 23.59 -10.17
N LYS A 288 6.10 23.76 -10.00
CA LYS A 288 6.71 24.91 -9.34
C LYS A 288 7.69 25.64 -10.27
N ASP A 289 7.30 26.80 -10.80
CA ASP A 289 8.26 27.74 -11.42
C ASP A 289 8.96 28.60 -10.36
N ASN A 290 9.64 27.94 -9.43
CA ASN A 290 10.38 28.58 -8.34
C ASN A 290 11.71 27.86 -8.07
N THR A 291 12.47 28.36 -7.10
CA THR A 291 13.77 27.80 -6.70
C THR A 291 13.70 26.31 -6.37
N TRP A 292 12.66 25.88 -5.66
CA TRP A 292 12.48 24.48 -5.27
C TRP A 292 12.18 23.56 -6.45
N GLY A 293 11.30 23.98 -7.37
CA GLY A 293 11.03 23.22 -8.60
C GLY A 293 12.28 23.03 -9.45
N ARG A 294 13.11 24.08 -9.58
CA ARG A 294 14.41 23.96 -10.29
C ARG A 294 15.39 23.03 -9.56
N ALA A 295 15.35 22.99 -8.23
CA ALA A 295 16.24 22.14 -7.44
C ALA A 295 15.87 20.66 -7.57
N GLU A 296 14.59 20.32 -7.36
CA GLU A 296 14.10 18.95 -7.46
C GLU A 296 14.25 18.39 -8.87
N ASP A 297 13.98 19.18 -9.92
CA ASP A 297 14.14 18.75 -11.31
C ASP A 297 15.61 18.42 -11.64
N LYS A 298 16.56 19.22 -11.14
CA LYS A 298 18.00 18.97 -11.33
C LYS A 298 18.44 17.70 -10.61
N VAL A 299 18.01 17.49 -9.37
CA VAL A 299 18.37 16.30 -8.59
C VAL A 299 17.74 15.06 -9.18
N LEU A 300 16.42 15.08 -9.44
CA LEU A 300 15.68 13.96 -10.05
C LEU A 300 16.30 13.55 -11.38
N LYS A 301 16.69 14.53 -12.22
CA LYS A 301 17.38 14.23 -13.48
C LYS A 301 18.67 13.43 -13.27
N VAL A 302 19.49 13.80 -12.29
CA VAL A 302 20.73 13.06 -11.97
C VAL A 302 20.41 11.65 -11.50
N LEU A 303 19.39 11.48 -10.65
CA LEU A 303 18.96 10.18 -10.18
C LEU A 303 18.50 9.29 -11.35
N LEU A 304 17.61 9.79 -12.21
CA LEU A 304 17.09 9.07 -13.37
C LEU A 304 18.19 8.73 -14.39
N GLU A 305 19.09 9.65 -14.73
CA GLU A 305 20.16 9.38 -15.70
C GLU A 305 21.16 8.29 -15.23
N ASN A 306 21.25 8.07 -13.91
CA ASN A 306 22.23 7.17 -13.31
C ASN A 306 21.63 5.91 -12.69
N SER A 307 20.31 5.75 -12.63
CA SER A 307 19.69 4.59 -11.98
C SER A 307 19.77 3.31 -12.84
N PRO A 308 20.42 2.22 -12.40
CA PRO A 308 20.60 1.00 -13.20
C PRO A 308 19.30 0.26 -13.51
N PHE A 309 18.32 0.27 -12.60
CA PHE A 309 17.04 -0.44 -12.78
C PHE A 309 16.23 0.07 -13.99
N LEU A 310 16.46 1.32 -14.39
CA LEU A 310 15.86 1.94 -15.58
C LEU A 310 16.37 1.33 -16.89
N ARG A 311 17.47 0.57 -16.84
CA ARG A 311 18.05 -0.10 -18.01
C ARG A 311 17.53 -1.54 -18.19
N SER A 312 16.46 -1.93 -17.51
CA SER A 312 15.78 -3.21 -17.79
C SER A 312 14.90 -3.08 -19.04
N HIS A 313 15.12 -3.94 -20.03
CA HIS A 313 14.45 -3.87 -21.34
C HIS A 313 13.72 -5.15 -21.74
N SER A 314 13.74 -6.20 -20.91
CA SER A 314 13.16 -7.50 -21.30
C SER A 314 12.95 -8.47 -20.13
N HIS A 315 12.91 -7.97 -18.90
CA HIS A 315 12.72 -8.80 -17.72
C HIS A 315 11.91 -8.03 -16.69
N PHE A 316 10.61 -8.35 -16.64
CA PHE A 316 9.65 -7.80 -15.71
C PHE A 316 8.98 -8.93 -14.92
N VAL A 317 8.47 -8.59 -13.76
CA VAL A 317 7.95 -9.50 -12.74
C VAL A 317 6.74 -8.86 -12.06
N LEU A 318 6.06 -9.56 -11.16
CA LEU A 318 4.97 -8.99 -10.37
C LEU A 318 5.44 -8.49 -9.01
N CYS A 319 4.70 -7.51 -8.50
CA CYS A 319 4.68 -7.08 -7.10
C CYS A 319 3.21 -7.02 -6.63
N PRO A 320 2.91 -7.27 -5.35
CA PRO A 320 1.73 -6.65 -4.75
C PRO A 320 1.76 -5.12 -5.03
N PRO A 321 0.69 -4.52 -5.58
CA PRO A 321 0.72 -3.15 -6.07
C PRO A 321 0.92 -2.11 -4.96
N ASP A 322 0.30 -2.34 -3.79
CA ASP A 322 0.52 -1.59 -2.56
C ASP A 322 1.09 -2.54 -1.49
N PHE A 323 2.39 -2.83 -1.63
CA PHE A 323 3.10 -3.81 -0.79
C PHE A 323 3.45 -3.27 0.59
N ASP A 324 2.43 -2.86 1.34
CA ASP A 324 2.55 -2.29 2.67
C ASP A 324 1.71 -3.05 3.71
N SER A 325 1.86 -2.70 4.99
CA SER A 325 1.50 -3.49 6.16
C SER A 325 0.00 -3.75 6.33
N GLN A 326 -0.84 -2.88 5.79
CA GLN A 326 -2.30 -3.02 5.72
C GLN A 326 -2.74 -4.14 4.78
N ASN A 327 -1.93 -4.48 3.77
CA ASN A 327 -2.27 -5.46 2.73
C ASN A 327 -1.65 -6.85 2.94
N VAL A 328 -0.94 -7.03 4.07
CA VAL A 328 -0.34 -8.31 4.47
C VAL A 328 -1.04 -8.82 5.71
N LEU A 329 -1.67 -10.00 5.62
CA LEU A 329 -2.32 -10.65 6.77
C LEU A 329 -1.40 -11.71 7.36
N VAL A 330 -1.43 -11.83 8.69
CA VAL A 330 -0.60 -12.77 9.44
C VAL A 330 -1.41 -13.52 10.50
N ASP A 331 -0.95 -14.72 10.85
CA ASP A 331 -1.43 -15.47 12.01
C ASP A 331 -0.76 -15.00 13.32
N GLU A 332 -1.20 -15.57 14.44
CA GLU A 332 -0.67 -15.29 15.79
C GLU A 332 0.84 -15.58 15.95
N GLN A 333 1.46 -16.31 15.02
CA GLN A 333 2.89 -16.63 15.03
C GLN A 333 3.71 -15.75 14.07
N GLY A 334 3.05 -14.88 13.31
CA GLY A 334 3.66 -13.99 12.32
C GLY A 334 3.90 -14.68 10.98
N ASN A 335 3.22 -15.79 10.68
CA ASN A 335 3.24 -16.35 9.33
C ASN A 335 2.24 -15.61 8.46
N VAL A 336 2.64 -15.24 7.25
CA VAL A 336 1.74 -14.60 6.29
C VAL A 336 0.67 -15.59 5.84
N THR A 337 -0.58 -15.22 6.05
CA THR A 337 -1.79 -15.96 5.67
C THR A 337 -2.48 -15.37 4.46
N GLY A 338 -2.14 -14.13 4.07
CA GLY A 338 -2.79 -13.38 3.00
C GLY A 338 -1.95 -12.24 2.42
N LEU A 339 -1.94 -12.11 1.10
CA LEU A 339 -1.61 -10.88 0.39
C LEU A 339 -2.89 -10.41 -0.31
N ILE A 340 -3.44 -9.29 0.14
CA ILE A 340 -4.67 -8.72 -0.40
C ILE A 340 -4.37 -7.49 -1.25
N ASP A 341 -5.45 -6.91 -1.76
CA ASP A 341 -5.45 -5.71 -2.59
C ASP A 341 -4.59 -5.77 -3.86
N TRP A 342 -5.12 -6.48 -4.87
CA TRP A 342 -4.48 -6.65 -6.18
C TRP A 342 -4.96 -5.67 -7.25
N ASP A 343 -5.60 -4.56 -6.84
CA ASP A 343 -6.04 -3.50 -7.75
C ASP A 343 -4.85 -2.95 -8.54
N HIS A 344 -5.05 -2.72 -9.85
CA HIS A 344 -4.02 -2.13 -10.72
C HIS A 344 -2.66 -2.85 -10.75
N CYS A 345 -2.61 -4.13 -10.34
CA CYS A 345 -1.38 -4.90 -10.40
C CYS A 345 -0.83 -4.92 -11.83
N GLN A 346 0.46 -4.63 -11.93
CA GLN A 346 1.19 -4.55 -13.18
C GLN A 346 2.55 -5.21 -13.05
N THR A 347 3.07 -5.61 -14.20
CA THR A 347 4.43 -6.10 -14.31
C THR A 347 5.42 -4.95 -14.24
N VAL A 348 6.49 -5.11 -13.47
CA VAL A 348 7.46 -4.07 -13.12
C VAL A 348 8.89 -4.64 -13.14
N PRO A 349 9.94 -3.80 -13.17
CA PRO A 349 11.32 -4.27 -13.05
C PRO A 349 11.56 -4.98 -11.71
N PRO A 350 12.47 -5.96 -11.61
CA PRO A 350 12.64 -6.77 -10.40
C PRO A 350 12.84 -5.97 -9.10
N GLN A 351 13.55 -4.84 -9.16
CA GLN A 351 13.80 -3.96 -8.01
C GLN A 351 12.52 -3.32 -7.45
N LEU A 352 11.51 -3.12 -8.30
CA LEU A 352 10.16 -2.65 -7.92
C LEU A 352 9.16 -3.81 -7.82
N GLY A 353 9.62 -5.03 -8.13
CA GLY A 353 8.85 -6.27 -8.20
C GLY A 353 9.10 -7.14 -6.99
N TYR A 354 9.18 -8.46 -7.21
CA TYR A 354 9.40 -9.43 -6.14
C TYR A 354 10.64 -9.19 -5.26
N ALA A 355 11.64 -8.44 -5.75
CA ALA A 355 12.86 -8.16 -5.00
C ALA A 355 12.76 -6.90 -4.13
N CYS A 356 11.63 -6.17 -4.15
CA CYS A 356 11.45 -5.00 -3.29
C CYS A 356 11.42 -5.36 -1.80
N TYR A 357 11.67 -4.36 -0.95
CA TYR A 357 11.32 -4.46 0.46
C TYR A 357 9.83 -4.15 0.63
N PRO A 358 9.18 -4.67 1.68
CA PRO A 358 7.86 -4.17 2.09
C PRO A 358 7.91 -2.68 2.50
N GLY A 359 6.86 -1.91 2.18
CA GLY A 359 6.81 -0.45 2.33
C GLY A 359 7.01 0.04 3.76
N TRP A 360 6.41 -0.64 4.75
CA TRP A 360 6.58 -0.27 6.16
C TRP A 360 8.03 -0.36 6.67
N ILE A 361 8.94 -1.05 5.95
CA ILE A 361 10.37 -1.07 6.27
C ILE A 361 11.22 -0.18 5.34
N THR A 362 10.62 0.71 4.55
CA THR A 362 11.31 1.67 3.67
C THR A 362 10.88 3.13 3.88
N ARG A 363 9.93 3.40 4.79
CA ARG A 363 9.35 4.73 5.06
C ARG A 363 10.38 5.84 5.27
N ASP A 364 11.56 5.56 5.85
CA ASP A 364 12.64 6.55 6.02
C ASP A 364 13.20 7.16 4.72
N TRP A 365 12.86 6.57 3.57
CA TRP A 365 13.19 7.06 2.23
C TRP A 365 12.06 7.83 1.54
N ASP A 366 10.88 7.91 2.15
CA ASP A 366 9.79 8.81 1.79
C ASP A 366 9.46 9.73 2.98
N PRO A 367 10.21 10.83 3.16
CA PRO A 367 10.11 11.64 4.38
C PRO A 367 8.75 12.32 4.58
N LEU A 368 7.91 12.40 3.54
CA LEU A 368 6.56 12.93 3.66
C LEU A 368 5.64 11.95 4.41
N MET A 369 5.91 10.64 4.26
CA MET A 369 5.14 9.56 4.89
C MET A 369 5.80 9.06 6.19
N TYR A 370 6.92 9.64 6.63
CA TYR A 370 7.72 9.11 7.73
C TYR A 370 7.58 9.93 9.02
N GLY A 371 7.03 9.31 10.06
CA GLY A 371 6.63 9.99 11.29
C GLY A 371 7.71 10.13 12.37
N TRP A 372 8.90 9.57 12.21
CA TRP A 372 9.89 9.51 13.28
C TRP A 372 10.62 10.84 13.49
N PRO A 373 10.90 11.28 14.74
CA PRO A 373 10.57 10.66 16.03
C PRO A 373 9.24 11.15 16.63
N HIS A 374 8.37 11.76 15.84
CA HIS A 374 7.17 12.47 16.29
C HIS A 374 5.96 11.55 16.53
N MET A 375 5.97 10.34 15.97
CA MET A 375 4.93 9.30 16.17
C MET A 375 5.46 8.08 16.95
N PRO A 376 5.81 8.23 18.25
CA PRO A 376 6.32 7.12 19.03
C PRO A 376 5.27 6.04 19.19
N GLY A 377 5.66 4.78 18.97
CA GLY A 377 4.74 3.64 19.04
C GLY A 377 4.00 3.33 17.74
N PHE A 378 4.11 4.18 16.71
CA PHE A 378 3.52 3.94 15.39
C PHE A 378 4.55 4.01 14.25
N GLU A 379 5.81 4.30 14.59
CA GLU A 379 6.89 4.41 13.61
C GLU A 379 8.21 3.88 14.19
N ASP A 380 8.97 3.14 13.37
CA ASP A 380 10.29 2.61 13.74
C ASP A 380 11.40 3.62 13.37
N SER A 381 12.51 3.65 14.12
CA SER A 381 13.64 4.54 13.84
C SER A 381 14.39 4.14 12.57
N PRO A 382 15.18 5.03 11.94
CA PRO A 382 15.94 4.68 10.73
C PRO A 382 16.91 3.51 10.95
N GLU A 383 17.48 3.39 12.14
CA GLU A 383 18.37 2.29 12.52
C GLU A 383 17.63 0.95 12.62
N GLU A 384 16.41 0.95 13.16
CA GLU A 384 15.56 -0.23 13.24
C GLU A 384 15.08 -0.65 11.84
N LEU A 385 14.64 0.29 11.02
CA LEU A 385 14.26 0.05 9.62
C LEU A 385 15.43 -0.53 8.82
N GLN A 386 16.65 0.00 9.00
CA GLN A 386 17.86 -0.56 8.37
C GLN A 386 18.12 -2.00 8.83
N ARG A 387 17.92 -2.30 10.12
CA ARG A 387 18.09 -3.65 10.68
C ARG A 387 17.05 -4.63 10.12
N TYR A 388 15.80 -4.21 9.98
CA TYR A 388 14.74 -5.01 9.37
C TYR A 388 14.99 -5.27 7.88
N ARG A 389 15.42 -4.25 7.12
CA ARG A 389 15.87 -4.42 5.72
C ARG A 389 17.02 -5.43 5.61
N ALA A 390 18.01 -5.35 6.50
CA ALA A 390 19.13 -6.30 6.52
C ALA A 390 18.67 -7.74 6.79
N HIS A 391 17.71 -7.94 7.70
CA HIS A 391 17.11 -9.25 7.97
C HIS A 391 16.32 -9.77 6.77
N TYR A 392 15.43 -8.95 6.20
CA TYR A 392 14.62 -9.32 5.03
C TYR A 392 15.51 -9.70 3.85
N ASN A 393 16.52 -8.89 3.52
CA ASN A 393 17.47 -9.17 2.44
C ASN A 393 18.21 -10.50 2.63
N LYS A 394 18.61 -10.80 3.86
CA LYS A 394 19.25 -12.09 4.20
C LYS A 394 18.30 -13.27 3.93
N GLU A 395 17.05 -13.18 4.35
CA GLU A 395 16.07 -14.25 4.10
C GLU A 395 15.74 -14.35 2.61
N MET A 396 15.55 -13.25 1.89
CA MET A 396 15.40 -13.25 0.43
C MET A 396 16.59 -13.93 -0.27
N CYS A 397 17.82 -13.59 0.10
CA CYS A 397 19.02 -14.24 -0.44
C CYS A 397 19.03 -15.75 -0.21
N LYS A 398 18.58 -16.20 0.97
CA LYS A 398 18.47 -17.61 1.32
C LYS A 398 17.42 -18.33 0.46
N GLU A 399 16.24 -17.75 0.32
CA GLU A 399 15.13 -18.35 -0.45
C GLU A 399 15.44 -18.38 -1.96
N LEU A 400 16.11 -17.36 -2.49
CA LEU A 400 16.59 -17.32 -3.87
C LEU A 400 17.85 -18.16 -4.12
N SER A 401 18.37 -18.84 -3.10
CA SER A 401 19.62 -19.63 -3.15
C SER A 401 20.83 -18.82 -3.65
N GLY A 402 20.87 -17.50 -3.38
CA GLY A 402 21.92 -16.60 -3.83
C GLY A 402 22.05 -16.46 -5.37
N LYS A 403 21.00 -16.76 -6.13
CA LYS A 403 20.97 -16.55 -7.59
C LYS A 403 20.93 -15.06 -7.93
N GLY A 404 21.27 -14.72 -9.18
CA GLY A 404 21.70 -13.38 -9.63
C GLY A 404 20.86 -12.16 -9.20
N ASP A 405 19.58 -12.34 -8.89
CA ASP A 405 18.71 -11.26 -8.44
C ASP A 405 18.71 -11.05 -6.92
N SER A 406 19.35 -11.93 -6.14
CA SER A 406 19.41 -11.82 -4.68
C SER A 406 20.07 -10.53 -4.20
N ALA A 407 20.92 -9.92 -5.04
CA ALA A 407 21.55 -8.65 -4.73
C ALA A 407 20.64 -7.44 -5.01
N LEU A 408 19.53 -7.62 -5.73
CA LEU A 408 18.63 -6.53 -6.12
C LEU A 408 17.82 -6.01 -4.93
N THR A 409 17.51 -6.88 -3.96
CA THR A 409 16.75 -6.51 -2.76
C THR A 409 17.49 -5.50 -1.91
N GLN A 410 18.82 -5.57 -1.83
CA GLN A 410 19.60 -4.73 -0.95
C GLN A 410 19.29 -3.23 -1.11
N ASP A 411 19.14 -2.78 -2.36
CA ASP A 411 19.01 -1.38 -2.73
C ASP A 411 17.64 -1.06 -3.36
N SER A 412 16.65 -1.93 -3.19
CA SER A 412 15.32 -1.76 -3.79
C SER A 412 14.59 -0.50 -3.30
N HIS A 413 14.69 -0.18 -2.02
CA HIS A 413 14.18 1.08 -1.43
C HIS A 413 14.74 2.35 -2.10
N ILE A 414 15.96 2.30 -2.66
CA ILE A 414 16.51 3.41 -3.44
C ILE A 414 15.78 3.54 -4.78
N ALA A 415 15.54 2.42 -5.47
CA ALA A 415 14.80 2.40 -6.73
C ALA A 415 13.34 2.84 -6.53
N GLU A 416 12.72 2.40 -5.44
CA GLU A 416 11.40 2.81 -5.00
C GLU A 416 11.35 4.34 -4.77
N ALA A 417 12.25 4.89 -3.95
CA ALA A 417 12.29 6.34 -3.70
C ALA A 417 12.49 7.16 -4.98
N VAL A 418 13.37 6.72 -5.90
CA VAL A 418 13.51 7.37 -7.22
C VAL A 418 12.20 7.32 -8.02
N THR A 419 11.46 6.22 -7.94
CA THR A 419 10.19 6.02 -8.64
C THR A 419 9.09 6.91 -8.04
N ILE A 420 8.96 6.96 -6.71
CA ILE A 420 8.02 7.83 -6.02
C ILE A 420 8.31 9.30 -6.36
N ALA A 421 9.58 9.72 -6.32
CA ALA A 421 9.95 11.10 -6.68
C ALA A 421 9.66 11.44 -8.16
N ALA A 422 9.72 10.46 -9.05
CA ALA A 422 9.35 10.65 -10.44
C ALA A 422 7.82 10.83 -10.59
N PHE A 423 7.03 9.98 -9.93
CA PHE A 423 5.58 9.87 -10.15
C PHE A 423 4.74 10.83 -9.30
N SER A 424 5.25 11.27 -8.15
CA SER A 424 4.56 12.22 -7.27
C SER A 424 5.35 13.52 -7.15
N SER A 425 4.79 14.61 -7.68
CA SER A 425 5.32 15.96 -7.45
C SER A 425 5.22 16.39 -5.99
N MET A 426 4.34 15.75 -5.20
CA MET A 426 4.16 16.04 -3.78
C MET A 426 5.34 15.52 -2.97
N ASN A 427 5.73 14.26 -3.16
CA ASN A 427 6.83 13.62 -2.43
C ASN A 427 8.21 14.03 -2.98
N ARG A 428 8.29 14.42 -4.25
CA ARG A 428 9.54 14.66 -4.99
C ARG A 428 10.54 15.53 -4.23
N LEU A 429 10.12 16.67 -3.70
CA LEU A 429 11.02 17.62 -3.05
C LEU A 429 11.71 16.99 -1.83
N GLU A 430 10.93 16.37 -0.95
CA GLU A 430 11.43 15.75 0.28
C GLU A 430 12.30 14.52 -0.01
N ILE A 431 11.96 13.74 -1.03
CA ILE A 431 12.81 12.62 -1.46
C ILE A 431 14.13 13.15 -2.05
N CYS A 432 14.09 14.16 -2.93
CA CYS A 432 15.31 14.77 -3.48
C CYS A 432 16.19 15.33 -2.35
N ARG A 433 15.58 15.97 -1.34
CA ARG A 433 16.26 16.43 -0.13
C ARG A 433 16.93 15.27 0.61
N LYS A 434 16.22 14.15 0.79
CA LYS A 434 16.76 12.95 1.43
C LYS A 434 17.97 12.39 0.70
N PHE A 435 17.94 12.35 -0.64
CA PHE A 435 19.09 11.94 -1.44
C PHE A 435 20.30 12.86 -1.22
N VAL A 436 20.10 14.18 -1.18
CA VAL A 436 21.16 15.15 -0.90
C VAL A 436 21.71 14.99 0.53
N GLU A 437 20.83 14.81 1.51
CA GLU A 437 21.17 14.55 2.92
C GLU A 437 22.11 13.35 3.04
N VAL A 438 21.73 12.21 2.45
CA VAL A 438 22.51 10.97 2.50
C VAL A 438 23.81 11.09 1.70
N ALA A 439 23.77 11.66 0.49
CA ALA A 439 24.93 11.79 -0.38
C ALA A 439 26.05 12.61 0.26
N LEU A 440 25.69 13.68 0.95
CA LEU A 440 26.63 14.60 1.60
C LEU A 440 26.84 14.31 3.09
N ASN A 441 26.14 13.33 3.65
CA ASN A 441 26.13 13.02 5.08
C ASN A 441 25.84 14.26 5.95
N LEU A 442 24.70 14.90 5.66
CA LEU A 442 24.27 16.14 6.28
C LEU A 442 23.12 15.91 7.27
N HIS A 443 22.91 16.87 8.18
CA HIS A 443 21.64 17.02 8.89
C HIS A 443 20.56 17.62 7.96
N LYS A 444 19.28 17.36 8.27
CA LYS A 444 18.11 17.82 7.49
C LYS A 444 18.20 19.30 7.12
N ASP A 445 18.41 20.21 8.08
CA ASP A 445 18.45 21.66 7.81
C ASP A 445 19.55 22.07 6.81
N ASN A 446 20.70 21.38 6.85
CA ASN A 446 21.80 21.65 5.92
C ASN A 446 21.46 21.15 4.51
N SER A 447 20.75 20.03 4.38
CA SER A 447 20.29 19.52 3.07
C SER A 447 19.29 20.46 2.38
N VAL A 448 18.44 21.15 3.16
CA VAL A 448 17.51 22.17 2.65
C VAL A 448 18.28 23.36 2.07
N SER A 449 19.33 23.83 2.76
CA SER A 449 20.18 24.91 2.25
C SER A 449 20.85 24.54 0.93
N VAL A 450 21.34 23.30 0.80
CA VAL A 450 21.97 22.84 -0.45
C VAL A 450 20.97 22.80 -1.60
N LEU A 451 19.72 22.39 -1.36
CA LEU A 451 18.67 22.44 -2.39
C LEU A 451 18.36 23.87 -2.83
N LEU A 452 18.32 24.83 -1.91
CA LEU A 452 18.18 26.26 -2.26
C LEU A 452 19.30 26.71 -3.20
N ASP A 453 20.55 26.42 -2.85
CA ASP A 453 21.72 26.78 -3.64
C ASP A 453 21.67 26.13 -5.05
N ILE A 454 21.21 24.89 -5.16
CA ILE A 454 21.00 24.21 -6.46
C ILE A 454 19.93 24.91 -7.29
N GLY A 455 18.81 25.29 -6.66
CA GLY A 455 17.67 25.93 -7.30
C GLY A 455 17.98 27.34 -7.78
N ASP A 456 18.73 28.12 -7.00
CA ASP A 456 19.14 29.49 -7.33
C ASP A 456 20.36 29.51 -8.27
N GLY A 457 21.08 28.40 -8.37
CA GLY A 457 22.28 28.28 -9.20
C GLY A 457 23.52 28.86 -8.53
N ASP A 458 23.47 28.99 -7.20
CA ASP A 458 24.56 29.48 -6.35
C ASP A 458 25.53 28.38 -5.93
N LEU A 459 25.15 27.11 -6.08
CA LEU A 459 26.05 25.98 -5.90
C LEU A 459 27.11 25.99 -7.01
N ASP A 460 28.38 26.19 -6.64
CA ASP A 460 29.45 26.23 -7.64
C ASP A 460 29.63 24.89 -8.37
N LYS A 461 30.32 24.97 -9.51
CA LYS A 461 30.49 23.84 -10.41
C LYS A 461 31.24 22.66 -9.76
N GLU A 462 32.19 22.93 -8.88
CA GLU A 462 32.99 21.88 -8.25
C GLU A 462 32.13 21.10 -7.26
N HIS A 463 31.42 21.80 -6.37
CA HIS A 463 30.50 21.17 -5.41
C HIS A 463 29.32 20.47 -6.11
N TRP A 464 28.82 21.01 -7.22
CA TRP A 464 27.77 20.34 -8.00
C TRP A 464 28.24 19.03 -8.62
N GLU A 465 29.45 18.98 -9.20
CA GLU A 465 29.99 17.73 -9.74
C GLU A 465 30.31 16.71 -8.64
N GLU A 466 30.80 17.16 -7.48
CA GLU A 466 30.99 16.28 -6.31
C GLU A 466 29.65 15.67 -5.85
N LEU A 467 28.60 16.49 -5.73
CA LEU A 467 27.27 16.02 -5.36
C LEU A 467 26.74 15.02 -6.40
N LYS A 468 26.90 15.30 -7.70
CA LYS A 468 26.49 14.38 -8.76
C LYS A 468 27.17 13.03 -8.66
N ASP A 469 28.49 13.00 -8.41
CA ASP A 469 29.23 11.75 -8.26
C ASP A 469 28.75 10.94 -7.05
N LYS A 470 28.43 11.63 -5.95
CA LYS A 470 27.88 10.99 -4.74
C LYS A 470 26.44 10.47 -4.95
N LEU A 471 25.56 11.26 -5.57
CA LEU A 471 24.20 10.82 -5.93
C LEU A 471 24.24 9.62 -6.88
N LYS A 472 25.12 9.65 -7.87
CA LYS A 472 25.36 8.53 -8.78
C LYS A 472 25.80 7.29 -8.01
N ALA A 473 26.73 7.41 -7.08
CA ALA A 473 27.21 6.29 -6.28
C ALA A 473 26.09 5.66 -5.43
N LEU A 474 25.14 6.45 -4.92
CA LEU A 474 23.97 5.95 -4.19
C LEU A 474 23.05 5.11 -5.07
N VAL A 475 22.72 5.57 -6.27
CA VAL A 475 21.81 4.85 -7.17
C VAL A 475 22.49 3.69 -7.92
N CYS A 476 23.82 3.74 -8.10
CA CYS A 476 24.62 2.74 -8.83
C CYS A 476 25.28 1.67 -7.95
N SER A 477 24.79 1.44 -6.72
CA SER A 477 25.44 0.56 -5.73
C SER A 477 26.06 -0.73 -6.34
N PRO A 478 27.23 -1.21 -5.85
CA PRO A 478 28.25 -1.95 -6.62
C PRO A 478 27.88 -3.35 -7.15
N THR A 479 26.64 -3.79 -7.01
CA THR A 479 26.21 -5.16 -7.25
C THR A 479 25.63 -5.41 -8.64
N THR A 480 25.53 -4.41 -9.51
CA THR A 480 25.21 -4.69 -10.93
C THR A 480 26.51 -5.10 -11.63
N PRO A 481 26.75 -6.39 -11.96
CA PRO A 481 27.84 -6.70 -12.86
C PRO A 481 27.46 -6.04 -14.19
N SER A 482 28.34 -5.17 -14.70
CA SER A 482 28.29 -4.78 -16.09
C SER A 482 28.17 -6.05 -16.93
N ARG A 483 27.00 -6.30 -17.53
CA ARG A 483 26.85 -7.27 -18.61
C ARG A 483 27.58 -6.69 -19.83
N GLU A 484 28.91 -6.72 -19.78
CA GLU A 484 29.77 -6.74 -20.96
C GLU A 484 30.11 -8.21 -21.22
N GLY A 485 29.68 -8.72 -22.38
CA GLY A 485 29.90 -10.09 -22.84
C GLY A 485 28.91 -10.51 -23.90
#